data_AF-A0A2E1S6E4-F1
#
_entry.id   AF-A0A2E1S6E4-F1
#
_cell.length_a   1.000
_cell.length_b   1.000
_cell.length_c   1.000
_cell.angle_alpha   90.00
_cell.angle_beta   90.00
_cell.angle_gamma   90.00
#
_symmetry.space_group_name_H-M   'P 1'
#
loop_
_entity.id
_entity.type
_entity.pdbx_description
1 polymer ?
#
loop_
_entity_poly.entity_id
_entity_poly.type
_entity_poly.pdbx_seq_one_letter_code
_entity_poly.pdbx_strand_id
1 'polypeptide(L)'
;MRWLFAFIGYMIFRFPGALLGFFLGSLFETNTRSKFTTSFQTTRVSQQDFELRLLALASMVIRADGKTSQTELDYVRAQFVQFFGKERANQIFRVYNAEFKQTGISAIEIGQFLTIRTQYGARLQMLDFLFRIAKADGRVSPPELEKLLEIAGYMRISTLDFKSIKAMFVAQTDSAYTILEVPKTATENDIKKAYRDLVKKHHPDKVRNLGQVAEEAAKEKFQRIQKAYEDIKNERGF
;
A
#
# COMPACT_ATOMS: atom_id res chain seq x y z
N MET A 1 0.64 21.86 -20.56
CA MET A 1 1.36 20.59 -20.84
C MET A 1 0.98 19.40 -19.93
N ARG A 2 0.24 19.61 -18.83
CA ARG A 2 -0.16 18.58 -17.84
C ARG A 2 -0.84 17.34 -18.43
N TRP A 3 -1.80 17.56 -19.31
CA TRP A 3 -2.59 16.50 -19.94
C TRP A 3 -1.77 15.66 -20.92
N LEU A 4 -0.69 16.21 -21.48
CA LEU A 4 0.20 15.50 -22.40
C LEU A 4 1.07 14.48 -21.64
N PHE A 5 1.65 14.89 -20.51
CA PHE A 5 2.43 13.98 -19.67
C PHE A 5 1.52 12.97 -18.97
N ALA A 6 0.33 13.37 -18.53
CA ALA A 6 -0.70 12.44 -18.06
C ALA A 6 -1.07 11.42 -19.14
N PHE A 7 -1.18 11.83 -20.40
CA PHE A 7 -1.47 10.90 -21.49
C PHE A 7 -0.30 9.94 -21.78
N ILE A 8 0.94 10.44 -21.77
CA ILE A 8 2.15 9.62 -21.97
C ILE A 8 2.33 8.61 -20.83
N GLY A 9 2.17 9.06 -19.59
CA GLY A 9 2.23 8.15 -18.46
C GLY A 9 1.07 7.15 -18.46
N TYR A 10 -0.13 7.57 -18.90
CA TYR A 10 -1.25 6.65 -19.10
C TYR A 10 -0.92 5.54 -20.11
N MET A 11 -0.23 5.87 -21.20
CA MET A 11 0.16 4.87 -22.20
C MET A 11 1.17 3.84 -21.67
N ILE A 12 2.08 4.23 -20.77
CA ILE A 12 3.16 3.35 -20.30
C ILE A 12 2.73 2.51 -19.08
N PHE A 13 1.94 3.08 -18.16
CA PHE A 13 1.59 2.42 -16.89
C PHE A 13 0.08 2.35 -16.63
N ARG A 14 -0.78 2.64 -17.62
CA ARG A 14 -2.23 2.81 -17.44
C ARG A 14 -2.52 3.91 -16.41
N PHE A 15 -3.64 3.84 -15.70
CA PHE A 15 -4.12 4.89 -14.81
C PHE A 15 -3.05 5.51 -13.85
N PRO A 16 -2.12 4.74 -13.24
CA PRO A 16 -1.02 5.27 -12.42
C PRO A 16 -0.03 6.18 -13.14
N GLY A 17 0.35 5.86 -14.37
CA GLY A 17 1.27 6.72 -15.11
C GLY A 17 0.59 8.02 -15.54
N ALA A 18 -0.73 8.01 -15.72
CA ALA A 18 -1.46 9.25 -15.95
C ALA A 18 -1.34 10.23 -14.80
N LEU A 19 -1.24 9.71 -13.58
CA LEU A 19 -1.10 10.49 -12.37
C LEU A 19 0.33 11.02 -12.20
N LEU A 20 1.35 10.19 -12.42
CA LEU A 20 2.76 10.64 -12.44
C LEU A 20 3.01 11.68 -13.53
N GLY A 21 2.45 11.45 -14.71
CA GLY A 21 2.51 12.37 -15.83
C GLY A 21 1.80 13.69 -15.55
N PHE A 22 0.61 13.66 -14.96
CA PHE A 22 -0.09 14.86 -14.52
C PHE A 22 0.70 15.62 -13.45
N PHE A 23 1.30 14.91 -12.49
CA PHE A 23 2.12 15.48 -11.42
C PHE A 23 3.38 16.14 -11.99
N LEU A 24 4.14 15.44 -12.84
CA LEU A 24 5.33 15.96 -13.54
C LEU A 24 5.00 17.12 -14.48
N GLY A 25 3.91 17.01 -15.24
CA GLY A 25 3.46 18.07 -16.15
C GLY A 25 2.97 19.33 -15.43
N SER A 26 2.60 19.23 -14.15
CA SER A 26 2.22 20.39 -13.33
C SER A 26 3.42 21.14 -12.75
N LEU A 27 4.57 20.48 -12.67
CA LEU A 27 5.86 21.04 -12.23
C LEU A 27 6.57 21.82 -13.35
N PHE A 28 6.42 21.40 -14.61
CA PHE A 28 7.11 22.02 -15.76
C PHE A 28 6.48 23.34 -16.24
N GLU A 29 5.28 23.67 -15.79
CA GLU A 29 4.49 24.83 -16.27
C GLU A 29 4.88 26.17 -15.60
N THR A 30 6.15 26.33 -15.20
CA THR A 30 6.61 27.55 -14.50
C THR A 30 7.41 28.52 -15.36
N ASN A 31 7.56 28.32 -16.68
CA ASN A 31 8.45 29.22 -17.42
C ASN A 31 8.05 29.62 -18.84
N THR A 32 6.75 29.69 -19.16
CA THR A 32 6.34 30.33 -20.43
C THR A 32 5.15 31.26 -20.26
N ARG A 33 5.48 32.55 -20.14
CA ARG A 33 4.68 33.77 -20.37
C ARG A 33 3.15 33.62 -20.48
N SER A 34 2.43 34.08 -19.47
CA SER A 34 1.35 35.06 -19.67
C SER A 34 1.10 35.84 -18.38
N LYS A 35 0.97 37.16 -18.53
CA LYS A 35 0.75 38.13 -17.46
C LYS A 35 -0.67 37.92 -16.89
N PHE A 36 -0.77 37.43 -15.66
CA PHE A 36 -1.90 37.74 -14.79
C PHE A 36 -1.41 37.74 -13.35
N THR A 37 -1.45 38.92 -12.73
CA THR A 37 -1.12 39.13 -11.33
C THR A 37 -2.24 38.55 -10.47
N THR A 38 -1.99 37.39 -9.86
CA THR A 38 -2.71 37.01 -8.65
C THR A 38 -1.68 36.47 -7.67
N SER A 39 -1.42 37.26 -6.63
CA SER A 39 -0.63 36.91 -5.47
C SER A 39 -1.31 35.77 -4.73
N PHE A 40 -1.07 34.53 -5.14
CA PHE A 40 -1.23 33.35 -4.31
C PHE A 40 0.16 32.74 -4.10
N GLN A 41 0.70 32.93 -2.90
CA GLN A 41 1.89 32.22 -2.42
C GLN A 41 1.59 30.72 -2.39
N THR A 42 1.79 30.04 -3.52
CA THR A 42 1.88 28.59 -3.55
C THR A 42 3.23 28.22 -2.97
N THR A 43 3.25 27.83 -1.69
CA THR A 43 4.41 27.20 -1.08
C THR A 43 4.59 25.84 -1.74
N ARG A 44 5.27 25.83 -2.90
CA ARG A 44 5.77 24.61 -3.52
C ARG A 44 6.56 23.86 -2.45
N VAL A 45 6.11 22.67 -2.07
CA VAL A 45 6.99 21.72 -1.39
C VAL A 45 8.22 21.60 -2.28
N SER A 46 9.44 21.76 -1.75
CA SER A 46 10.59 21.40 -2.56
C SER A 46 10.41 19.93 -2.89
N GLN A 47 10.52 19.57 -4.17
CA GLN A 47 10.32 18.19 -4.62
C GLN A 47 11.13 17.19 -3.77
N GLN A 48 12.28 17.63 -3.28
CA GLN A 48 13.18 16.88 -2.41
C GLN A 48 12.57 16.58 -1.03
N ASP A 49 11.97 17.57 -0.37
CA ASP A 49 11.36 17.40 0.96
C ASP A 49 10.18 16.44 0.91
N PHE A 50 9.42 16.47 -0.20
CA PHE A 50 8.31 15.56 -0.41
C PHE A 50 8.80 14.11 -0.55
N GLU A 51 9.73 13.88 -1.47
CA GLU A 51 10.31 12.56 -1.75
C GLU A 51 10.91 11.93 -0.48
N LEU A 52 11.62 12.75 0.30
CA LEU A 52 12.25 12.34 1.55
C LEU A 52 11.23 11.94 2.62
N ARG A 53 10.17 12.73 2.79
CA ARG A 53 9.08 12.44 3.74
C ARG A 53 8.26 11.21 3.33
N LEU A 54 8.04 11.00 2.03
CA LEU A 54 7.39 9.80 1.52
C LEU A 54 8.22 8.54 1.83
N LEU A 55 9.55 8.61 1.63
CA LEU A 55 10.45 7.51 2.00
C LEU A 55 10.44 7.27 3.52
N ALA A 56 10.36 8.34 4.31
CA ALA A 56 10.27 8.24 5.76
C ALA A 56 8.98 7.52 6.20
N LEU A 57 7.81 7.89 5.66
CA LEU A 57 6.54 7.19 5.92
C LEU A 57 6.61 5.71 5.50
N ALA A 58 7.14 5.42 4.31
CA ALA A 58 7.33 4.04 3.84
C ALA A 58 8.17 3.21 4.83
N SER A 59 9.25 3.80 5.32
CA SER A 59 10.13 3.16 6.30
C SER A 59 9.46 2.96 7.66
N MET A 60 8.56 3.85 8.07
CA MET A 60 7.77 3.67 9.30
C MET A 60 6.79 2.52 9.20
N VAL A 61 6.15 2.35 8.04
CA VAL A 61 5.23 1.22 7.79
C VAL A 61 5.99 -0.10 7.84
N ILE A 62 7.08 -0.22 7.08
CA ILE A 62 7.94 -1.42 7.04
C ILE A 62 8.47 -1.81 8.43
N ARG A 63 8.70 -0.83 9.30
CA ARG A 63 9.26 -1.07 10.64
C ARG A 63 8.21 -1.27 11.72
N ALA A 64 6.92 -1.27 11.38
CA ALA A 64 5.83 -1.30 12.35
C ALA A 64 5.83 -2.56 13.22
N ASP A 65 6.24 -3.70 12.67
CA ASP A 65 6.32 -4.99 13.37
C ASP A 65 7.67 -5.21 14.09
N GLY A 66 8.59 -4.26 13.99
CA GLY A 66 9.95 -4.33 14.56
C GLY A 66 10.93 -5.21 13.79
N LYS A 67 10.52 -5.86 12.70
CA LYS A 67 11.39 -6.71 11.87
C LYS A 67 11.54 -6.08 10.49
N THR A 68 12.63 -5.33 10.29
CA THR A 68 12.91 -4.79 8.96
C THR A 68 13.35 -5.90 8.01
N SER A 69 12.55 -6.22 6.99
CA SER A 69 12.96 -7.14 5.94
C SER A 69 13.78 -6.41 4.86
N GLN A 70 14.93 -6.97 4.49
CA GLN A 70 15.75 -6.43 3.39
C GLN A 70 14.95 -6.39 2.08
N THR A 71 14.04 -7.36 1.88
CA THR A 71 13.16 -7.48 0.72
C THR A 71 12.23 -6.27 0.56
N GLU A 72 11.69 -5.73 1.65
CA GLU A 72 10.78 -4.58 1.62
C GLU A 72 11.54 -3.28 1.31
N LEU A 73 12.73 -3.12 1.89
CA LEU A 73 13.62 -2.00 1.57
C LEU A 73 14.05 -2.02 0.10
N ASP A 74 14.35 -3.20 -0.43
CA ASP A 74 14.71 -3.38 -1.83
C ASP A 74 13.52 -3.09 -2.77
N TYR A 75 12.31 -3.47 -2.37
CA TYR A 75 11.08 -3.11 -3.10
C TYR A 75 10.85 -1.60 -3.11
N VAL A 76 10.96 -0.92 -1.97
CA VAL A 76 10.85 0.54 -1.89
C VAL A 76 11.90 1.19 -2.79
N ARG A 77 13.16 0.72 -2.73
CA ARG A 77 14.22 1.24 -3.58
C ARG A 77 13.89 1.06 -5.06
N ALA A 78 13.42 -0.11 -5.47
CA ALA A 78 13.04 -0.38 -6.85
C ALA A 78 11.92 0.57 -7.33
N GLN A 79 10.89 0.79 -6.51
CA GLN A 79 9.81 1.72 -6.83
C GLN A 79 10.30 3.18 -6.95
N PHE A 80 11.16 3.63 -6.04
CA PHE A 80 11.74 4.98 -6.12
C PHE A 80 12.64 5.15 -7.35
N VAL A 81 13.45 4.14 -7.70
CA VAL A 81 14.24 4.15 -8.93
C VAL A 81 13.34 4.22 -10.15
N GLN A 82 12.21 3.51 -10.15
CA GLN A 82 11.23 3.54 -11.23
C GLN A 82 10.56 4.91 -11.38
N PHE A 83 10.22 5.59 -10.28
CA PHE A 83 9.54 6.89 -10.33
C PHE A 83 10.46 8.07 -10.60
N PHE A 84 11.66 8.06 -10.00
CA PHE A 84 12.55 9.23 -9.97
C PHE A 84 13.85 9.04 -10.75
N GLY A 85 14.14 7.82 -11.19
CA GLY A 85 15.43 7.44 -11.77
C GLY A 85 16.47 7.05 -10.71
N LYS A 86 17.46 6.27 -11.15
CA LYS A 86 18.47 5.65 -10.26
C LYS A 86 19.27 6.67 -9.44
N GLU A 87 19.75 7.73 -10.08
CA GLU A 87 20.57 8.74 -9.41
C GLU A 87 19.78 9.50 -8.34
N ARG A 88 18.56 9.93 -8.68
CA ARG A 88 17.70 10.67 -7.76
C ARG A 88 17.27 9.80 -6.58
N ALA A 89 16.87 8.55 -6.84
CA ALA A 89 16.56 7.59 -5.79
C ALA A 89 17.75 7.41 -4.83
N ASN A 90 18.96 7.21 -5.33
CA ASN A 90 20.16 7.08 -4.50
C ASN A 90 20.42 8.33 -3.63
N GLN A 91 20.17 9.53 -4.16
CA GLN A 91 20.28 10.77 -3.39
C GLN A 91 19.27 10.79 -2.24
N ILE A 92 18.00 10.48 -2.51
CA ILE A 92 16.92 10.46 -1.50
C ILE A 92 17.28 9.49 -0.37
N PHE A 93 17.70 8.26 -0.71
CA PHE A 93 18.10 7.27 0.28
C PHE A 93 19.32 7.69 1.10
N ARG A 94 20.30 8.37 0.49
CA ARG A 94 21.48 8.88 1.19
C ARG A 94 21.09 9.95 2.21
N VAL A 95 20.27 10.92 1.80
CA VAL A 95 19.78 11.99 2.69
C VAL A 95 18.95 11.40 3.82
N TYR A 96 18.03 10.48 3.50
CA TYR A 96 17.23 9.78 4.48
C TYR A 96 18.07 9.08 5.56
N ASN A 97 19.08 8.32 5.15
CA ASN A 97 19.97 7.61 6.07
C ASN A 97 20.84 8.55 6.92
N ALA A 98 21.12 9.77 6.44
CA ALA A 98 21.88 10.76 7.18
C ALA A 98 21.01 11.51 8.19
N GLU A 99 19.81 11.94 7.78
CA GLU A 99 18.94 12.80 8.58
C GLU A 99 18.13 12.03 9.63
N PHE A 100 17.54 10.90 9.26
CA PHE A 100 16.54 10.23 10.11
C PHE A 100 17.12 9.12 11.00
N LYS A 101 18.40 8.78 10.83
CA LYS A 101 19.07 7.78 11.68
C LYS A 101 19.35 8.31 13.10
N GLN A 102 19.40 9.63 13.30
CA GLN A 102 19.76 10.26 14.58
C GLN A 102 18.58 10.95 15.30
N THR A 103 17.63 11.52 14.56
CA THR A 103 16.56 12.38 15.12
C THR A 103 15.22 11.66 15.32
N GLY A 104 15.04 10.48 14.71
CA GLY A 104 13.77 9.77 14.69
C GLY A 104 12.79 10.35 13.66
N ILE A 105 11.77 9.57 13.30
CA ILE A 105 10.76 9.94 12.29
C ILE A 105 9.41 10.15 12.99
N SER A 106 8.85 11.36 12.89
CA SER A 106 7.52 11.68 13.41
C SER A 106 6.46 11.61 12.31
N ALA A 107 5.58 10.61 12.36
CA ALA A 107 4.46 10.49 11.42
C ALA A 107 3.50 11.69 11.51
N ILE A 108 3.34 12.27 12.70
CA ILE A 108 2.49 13.44 12.95
C ILE A 108 3.00 14.64 12.15
N GLU A 109 4.28 14.98 12.30
CA GLU A 109 4.90 16.13 11.65
C GLU A 109 4.87 15.99 10.12
N ILE A 110 5.12 14.78 9.63
CA ILE A 110 5.06 14.50 8.20
C ILE A 110 3.63 14.64 7.69
N GLY A 111 2.64 14.03 8.35
CA GLY A 111 1.25 14.10 7.93
C GLY A 111 0.69 15.53 7.93
N GLN A 112 1.01 16.33 8.94
CA GLN A 112 0.63 17.73 9.00
C GLN A 112 1.26 18.56 7.88
N PHE A 113 2.55 18.39 7.62
CA PHE A 113 3.23 19.06 6.52
C PHE A 113 2.62 18.71 5.15
N LEU A 114 2.34 17.43 4.92
CA LEU A 114 1.71 16.96 3.68
C LEU A 114 0.30 17.53 3.54
N THR A 115 -0.45 17.60 4.62
CA THR A 115 -1.81 18.18 4.63
C THR A 115 -1.82 19.64 4.20
N ILE A 116 -0.86 20.45 4.68
CA ILE A 116 -0.80 21.88 4.38
C ILE A 116 -0.39 22.14 2.92
N ARG A 117 0.46 21.26 2.35
CA ARG A 117 1.15 21.56 1.09
C ARG A 117 0.72 20.69 -0.10
N THR A 118 -0.19 19.74 0.10
CA THR A 118 -0.67 18.84 -0.96
C THR A 118 -2.19 18.77 -1.00
N GLN A 119 -2.73 18.55 -2.19
CA GLN A 119 -4.16 18.36 -2.38
C GLN A 119 -4.61 17.00 -1.83
N TYR A 120 -5.90 16.89 -1.48
CA TYR A 120 -6.49 15.66 -0.93
C TYR A 120 -6.19 14.43 -1.78
N GLY A 121 -6.37 14.53 -3.10
CA GLY A 121 -6.10 13.43 -4.03
C GLY A 121 -4.65 12.94 -3.99
N ALA A 122 -3.67 13.84 -3.83
CA ALA A 122 -2.27 13.44 -3.70
C ALA A 122 -2.03 12.61 -2.43
N ARG A 123 -2.72 12.93 -1.33
CA ARG A 123 -2.61 12.18 -0.07
C ARG A 123 -3.21 10.78 -0.17
N LEU A 124 -4.32 10.63 -0.91
CA LEU A 124 -4.86 9.31 -1.24
C LEU A 124 -3.86 8.46 -2.03
N GLN A 125 -3.13 9.07 -2.97
CA GLN A 125 -2.10 8.37 -3.73
C GLN A 125 -0.90 7.97 -2.88
N MET A 126 -0.48 8.83 -1.94
CA MET A 126 0.56 8.47 -0.97
C MET A 126 0.11 7.27 -0.14
N LEU A 127 -1.13 7.26 0.34
CA LEU A 127 -1.67 6.14 1.11
C LEU A 127 -1.72 4.85 0.27
N ASP A 128 -2.22 4.91 -0.98
CA ASP A 128 -2.20 3.77 -1.92
C ASP A 128 -0.78 3.23 -2.13
N PHE A 129 0.21 4.12 -2.30
CA PHE A 129 1.61 3.74 -2.42
C PHE A 129 2.13 3.03 -1.16
N LEU A 130 1.82 3.54 0.03
CA LEU A 130 2.23 2.91 1.30
C LEU A 130 1.60 1.52 1.46
N PHE A 131 0.34 1.33 1.04
CA PHE A 131 -0.29 0.02 1.01
C PHE A 131 0.38 -0.96 0.02
N ARG A 132 0.83 -0.48 -1.14
CA ARG A 132 1.60 -1.31 -2.10
C ARG A 132 2.92 -1.79 -1.52
N ILE A 133 3.59 -0.94 -0.73
CA ILE A 133 4.82 -1.31 -0.04
C ILE A 133 4.54 -2.35 1.03
N ALA A 134 3.54 -2.13 1.88
CA ALA A 134 3.19 -3.08 2.92
C ALA A 134 2.84 -4.46 2.32
N LYS A 135 2.14 -4.48 1.17
CA LYS A 135 1.80 -5.73 0.46
C LYS A 135 2.98 -6.38 -0.30
N ALA A 136 4.19 -5.80 -0.29
CA ALA A 136 5.29 -6.28 -1.14
C ALA A 136 5.69 -7.74 -0.85
N ASP A 137 5.52 -8.21 0.38
CA ASP A 137 5.75 -9.59 0.79
C ASP A 137 4.57 -10.54 0.50
N GLY A 138 3.47 -10.02 -0.07
CA GLY A 138 2.25 -10.73 -0.41
C GLY A 138 1.06 -10.44 0.49
N ARG A 139 1.24 -9.80 1.65
CA ARG A 139 0.17 -9.51 2.61
C ARG A 139 0.42 -8.19 3.35
N VAL A 140 -0.57 -7.68 4.07
CA VAL A 140 -0.38 -6.52 4.95
C VAL A 140 -0.59 -7.01 6.37
N SER A 141 0.44 -6.90 7.21
CA SER A 141 0.39 -7.36 8.59
C SER A 141 -0.48 -6.42 9.46
N PRO A 142 -1.01 -6.90 10.60
CA PRO A 142 -1.79 -6.05 11.51
C PRO A 142 -1.03 -4.80 12.00
N PRO A 143 0.26 -4.88 12.41
CA PRO A 143 1.02 -3.70 12.82
C PRO A 143 1.19 -2.66 11.70
N GLU A 144 1.43 -3.11 10.47
CA GLU A 144 1.51 -2.21 9.31
C GLU A 144 0.17 -1.54 9.03
N LEU A 145 -0.93 -2.30 9.14
CA LEU A 145 -2.28 -1.75 8.95
C LEU A 145 -2.62 -0.69 9.99
N GLU A 146 -2.27 -0.90 11.25
CA GLU A 146 -2.41 0.09 12.31
C GLU A 146 -1.58 1.35 12.00
N LYS A 147 -0.34 1.17 11.56
CA LYS A 147 0.54 2.29 11.17
C LYS A 147 -0.01 3.07 9.97
N LEU A 148 -0.55 2.37 8.96
CA LEU A 148 -1.20 2.97 7.79
C LEU A 148 -2.43 3.78 8.20
N LEU A 149 -3.24 3.27 9.14
CA LEU A 149 -4.41 3.98 9.68
C LEU A 149 -3.99 5.26 10.41
N GLU A 150 -2.94 5.20 11.23
CA GLU A 150 -2.37 6.35 11.94
C GLU A 150 -1.89 7.43 10.96
N ILE A 151 -1.10 7.04 9.95
CA ILE A 151 -0.58 7.94 8.91
C ILE A 151 -1.74 8.57 8.12
N ALA A 152 -2.77 7.80 7.77
CA ALA A 152 -3.97 8.31 7.09
C ALA A 152 -4.68 9.38 7.94
N GLY A 153 -4.77 9.17 9.25
CA GLY A 153 -5.30 10.14 10.20
C GLY A 153 -4.52 11.46 10.19
N TYR A 154 -3.19 11.40 10.22
CA TYR A 154 -2.33 12.60 10.17
C TYR A 154 -2.37 13.33 8.83
N MET A 155 -2.62 12.60 7.74
CA MET A 155 -2.89 13.18 6.41
C MET A 155 -4.33 13.66 6.23
N ARG A 156 -5.16 13.60 7.28
CA ARG A 156 -6.59 13.96 7.25
C ARG A 156 -7.36 13.25 6.12
N ILE A 157 -7.09 11.97 5.92
CA ILE A 157 -7.82 11.12 4.97
C ILE A 157 -9.08 10.61 5.67
N SER A 158 -10.21 10.64 4.96
CA SER A 158 -11.49 10.17 5.49
C SER A 158 -11.44 8.66 5.75
N THR A 159 -12.22 8.21 6.75
CA THR A 159 -12.32 6.79 7.07
C THR A 159 -12.91 5.97 5.92
N LEU A 160 -13.78 6.58 5.10
CA LEU A 160 -14.37 5.95 3.91
C LEU A 160 -13.31 5.72 2.82
N ASP A 161 -12.48 6.72 2.55
CA ASP A 161 -11.42 6.59 1.54
C ASP A 161 -10.34 5.62 2.01
N PHE A 162 -9.98 5.66 3.29
CA PHE A 162 -9.07 4.67 3.89
C PHE A 162 -9.60 3.25 3.71
N LYS A 163 -10.88 3.00 4.04
CA LYS A 163 -11.51 1.67 3.86
C LYS A 163 -11.52 1.24 2.39
N SER A 164 -11.80 2.17 1.48
CA SER A 164 -11.83 1.92 0.04
C SER A 164 -10.44 1.52 -0.48
N ILE A 165 -9.40 2.22 -0.05
CA ILE A 165 -8.01 1.89 -0.39
C ILE A 165 -7.62 0.55 0.24
N LYS A 166 -7.85 0.38 1.55
CA LYS A 166 -7.58 -0.88 2.28
C LYS A 166 -8.16 -2.10 1.55
N ALA A 167 -9.40 -2.00 1.05
CA ALA A 167 -10.08 -3.10 0.37
C ALA A 167 -9.39 -3.56 -0.93
N MET A 168 -8.57 -2.72 -1.57
CA MET A 168 -7.77 -3.11 -2.74
C MET A 168 -6.56 -3.99 -2.35
N PHE A 169 -6.12 -3.93 -1.09
CA PHE A 169 -4.89 -4.58 -0.64
C PHE A 169 -5.14 -5.73 0.33
N VAL A 170 -6.12 -5.58 1.22
CA VAL A 170 -6.47 -6.53 2.29
C VAL A 170 -7.78 -7.21 1.94
N ALA A 171 -7.78 -8.55 1.92
CA ALA A 171 -8.98 -9.33 1.68
C ALA A 171 -10.01 -9.10 2.80
N GLN A 172 -11.29 -9.04 2.45
CA GLN A 172 -12.35 -8.89 3.43
C GLN A 172 -12.58 -10.21 4.17
N THR A 173 -12.27 -10.22 5.46
CA THR A 173 -12.41 -11.37 6.37
C THR A 173 -13.85 -11.85 6.50
N ASP A 174 -14.84 -10.98 6.26
CA ASP A 174 -16.26 -11.34 6.17
C ASP A 174 -16.50 -12.50 5.21
N SER A 175 -15.87 -12.46 4.03
CA SER A 175 -15.93 -13.57 3.07
C SER A 175 -15.17 -14.80 3.57
N ALA A 176 -14.12 -14.62 4.36
CA ALA A 176 -13.33 -15.70 4.93
C ALA A 176 -14.10 -16.50 5.98
N TYR A 177 -14.86 -15.85 6.87
CA TYR A 177 -15.74 -16.54 7.83
C TYR A 177 -16.82 -17.36 7.10
N THR A 178 -17.37 -16.81 6.02
CA THR A 178 -18.30 -17.54 5.15
C THR A 178 -17.63 -18.73 4.46
N ILE A 179 -16.39 -18.60 3.97
CA ILE A 179 -15.64 -19.70 3.34
C ILE A 179 -15.32 -20.81 4.35
N LEU A 180 -15.01 -20.46 5.60
CA LEU A 180 -14.80 -21.42 6.68
C LEU A 180 -16.11 -21.93 7.31
N GLU A 181 -17.26 -21.50 6.82
CA GLU A 181 -18.58 -21.90 7.30
C GLU A 181 -18.78 -21.65 8.81
N VAL A 182 -18.18 -20.57 9.34
CA VAL A 182 -18.25 -20.19 10.76
C VAL A 182 -18.79 -18.77 10.92
N PRO A 183 -19.51 -18.47 12.02
CA PRO A 183 -19.90 -17.09 12.30
C PRO A 183 -18.68 -16.26 12.74
N LYS A 184 -18.75 -14.93 12.56
CA LYS A 184 -17.73 -14.00 13.11
C LYS A 184 -17.62 -14.05 14.64
N THR A 185 -18.56 -14.66 15.34
CA THR A 185 -18.53 -14.86 16.79
C THR A 185 -17.86 -16.18 17.19
N ALA A 186 -17.45 -17.02 16.24
CA ALA A 186 -16.80 -18.30 16.51
C ALA A 186 -15.51 -18.12 17.32
N THR A 187 -15.19 -19.06 18.19
CA THR A 187 -13.93 -19.02 18.96
C THR A 187 -12.73 -19.44 18.10
N GLU A 188 -11.50 -19.14 18.54
CA GLU A 188 -10.30 -19.59 17.83
C GLU A 188 -10.25 -21.12 17.64
N ASN A 189 -10.71 -21.86 18.64
CA ASN A 189 -10.79 -23.31 18.60
C ASN A 189 -11.77 -23.79 17.52
N ASP A 190 -12.92 -23.13 17.40
CA ASP A 190 -13.91 -23.44 16.38
C ASP A 190 -13.37 -23.16 14.97
N ILE A 191 -12.68 -22.04 14.80
CA ILE A 191 -12.04 -21.66 13.53
C ILE A 191 -10.96 -22.70 13.13
N LYS A 192 -10.08 -23.07 14.07
CA LYS A 192 -9.05 -24.11 13.87
C LYS A 192 -9.65 -25.48 13.57
N LYS A 193 -10.80 -25.80 14.17
CA LYS A 193 -11.53 -27.06 13.92
C LYS A 193 -12.14 -27.05 12.52
N ALA A 194 -12.91 -26.03 12.18
CA ALA A 194 -13.55 -25.89 10.87
C ALA A 194 -12.53 -25.93 9.72
N TYR A 195 -11.39 -25.26 9.87
CA TYR A 195 -10.30 -25.33 8.90
C TYR A 195 -9.80 -26.77 8.67
N ARG A 196 -9.52 -27.52 9.74
CA ARG A 196 -9.05 -28.91 9.65
C ARG A 196 -10.09 -29.82 8.98
N ASP A 197 -11.36 -29.62 9.30
CA ASP A 197 -12.45 -30.41 8.72
C ASP A 197 -12.62 -30.13 7.22
N LEU A 198 -12.58 -28.86 6.81
CA LEU A 198 -12.65 -28.45 5.41
C LEU A 198 -11.45 -28.89 4.58
N VAL A 199 -10.23 -28.79 5.14
CA VAL A 199 -9.00 -29.33 4.52
C VAL A 199 -9.13 -30.83 4.29
N LYS A 200 -9.59 -31.59 5.29
CA LYS A 200 -9.80 -33.03 5.15
C LYS A 200 -10.87 -33.37 4.11
N LYS A 201 -11.90 -32.53 3.96
CA LYS A 201 -13.00 -32.73 2.99
C LYS A 201 -12.57 -32.40 1.55
N HIS A 202 -11.77 -31.35 1.38
CA HIS A 202 -11.42 -30.79 0.07
C HIS A 202 -9.96 -31.00 -0.35
N HIS A 203 -9.22 -31.91 0.32
CA HIS A 203 -7.84 -32.21 -0.05
C HIS A 203 -7.75 -32.72 -1.50
N PRO A 204 -6.86 -32.18 -2.35
CA PRO A 204 -6.74 -32.56 -3.75
C PRO A 204 -6.46 -34.06 -3.94
N ASP A 205 -5.74 -34.70 -3.00
CA ASP A 205 -5.49 -36.15 -3.05
C ASP A 205 -6.75 -37.01 -3.10
N LYS A 206 -7.89 -36.54 -2.59
CA LYS A 206 -9.13 -37.32 -2.61
C LYS A 206 -9.80 -37.37 -3.98
N VAL A 207 -9.44 -36.48 -4.90
CA VAL A 207 -10.07 -36.36 -6.22
C VAL A 207 -9.12 -36.66 -7.37
N ARG A 208 -7.87 -37.07 -7.10
CA ARG A 208 -6.86 -37.41 -8.11
C ARG A 208 -7.32 -38.48 -9.11
N ASN A 209 -8.22 -39.37 -8.70
CA ASN A 209 -8.77 -40.43 -9.55
C ASN A 209 -9.99 -39.99 -10.39
N LEU A 210 -10.47 -38.74 -10.25
CA LEU A 210 -11.69 -38.24 -10.89
C LEU A 210 -11.41 -37.35 -12.12
N GLY A 211 -10.15 -37.21 -12.53
CA GLY A 211 -9.73 -36.46 -13.70
C GLY A 211 -9.29 -35.01 -13.42
N GLN A 212 -8.61 -34.41 -14.40
CA GLN A 212 -7.88 -33.14 -14.26
C GLN A 212 -8.77 -31.96 -13.84
N VAL A 213 -10.00 -31.88 -14.37
CA VAL A 213 -10.95 -30.80 -14.03
C VAL A 213 -11.38 -30.86 -12.56
N ALA A 214 -11.58 -32.07 -12.01
CA ALA A 214 -11.93 -32.24 -10.60
C ALA A 214 -10.76 -31.90 -9.67
N GLU A 215 -9.54 -32.23 -10.09
CA GLU A 215 -8.31 -31.89 -9.36
C GLU A 215 -8.06 -30.38 -9.32
N GLU A 216 -8.24 -29.67 -10.44
CA GLU A 216 -8.11 -28.21 -10.51
C GLU A 216 -9.15 -27.51 -9.63
N ALA A 217 -10.41 -27.93 -9.68
CA ALA A 217 -11.48 -27.36 -8.84
C ALA A 217 -11.23 -27.60 -7.34
N ALA A 218 -10.74 -28.80 -6.97
CA ALA A 218 -10.40 -29.09 -5.58
C ALA A 218 -9.19 -28.28 -5.11
N LYS A 219 -8.17 -28.11 -5.95
CA LYS A 219 -6.99 -27.28 -5.67
C LYS A 219 -7.39 -25.82 -5.45
N GLU A 220 -8.24 -25.27 -6.31
CA GLU A 220 -8.73 -23.90 -6.18
C GLU A 220 -9.54 -23.71 -4.88
N LYS A 221 -10.43 -24.67 -4.57
CA LYS A 221 -11.22 -24.64 -3.33
C LYS A 221 -10.33 -24.78 -2.09
N PHE A 222 -9.33 -25.64 -2.14
CA PHE A 222 -8.35 -25.83 -1.07
C PHE A 222 -7.55 -24.54 -0.80
N GLN A 223 -7.07 -23.87 -1.85
CA GLN A 223 -6.38 -22.58 -1.73
C GLN A 223 -7.28 -21.51 -1.12
N ARG A 224 -8.56 -21.46 -1.51
CA ARG A 224 -9.54 -20.54 -0.90
C ARG A 224 -9.74 -20.79 0.59
N ILE A 225 -9.82 -22.06 1.02
CA ILE A 225 -9.95 -22.44 2.43
C ILE A 225 -8.71 -22.03 3.22
N GLN A 226 -7.51 -22.30 2.70
CA GLN A 226 -6.26 -21.88 3.34
C GLN A 226 -6.18 -20.37 3.49
N LYS A 227 -6.47 -19.63 2.41
CA LYS A 227 -6.46 -18.17 2.43
C LYS A 227 -7.45 -17.60 3.45
N ALA A 228 -8.67 -18.14 3.50
CA ALA A 228 -9.68 -17.71 4.46
C ALA A 228 -9.23 -17.92 5.92
N TYR A 229 -8.62 -19.06 6.23
CA TYR A 229 -8.08 -19.33 7.55
C TYR A 229 -6.95 -18.36 7.93
N GLU A 230 -6.02 -18.10 7.02
CA GLU A 230 -4.95 -17.13 7.25
C GLU A 230 -5.51 -15.70 7.43
N ASP A 231 -6.48 -15.29 6.62
CA ASP A 231 -7.11 -13.96 6.73
C ASP A 231 -7.75 -13.76 8.12
N ILE A 232 -8.50 -14.75 8.63
CA ILE A 232 -9.13 -14.70 9.96
C ILE A 232 -8.09 -14.73 11.09
N LYS A 233 -7.08 -15.59 10.95
CA LYS A 233 -6.00 -15.72 11.92
C LYS A 233 -5.24 -14.40 12.08
N ASN A 234 -4.96 -13.72 10.97
CA ASN A 234 -4.28 -12.42 10.98
C ASN A 234 -5.16 -11.31 11.57
N GLU A 235 -6.47 -11.31 11.28
CA GLU A 235 -7.40 -10.33 11.86
C GLU A 235 -7.46 -10.41 13.38
N ARG A 236 -7.37 -11.62 13.94
CA ARG A 236 -7.53 -11.87 15.38
C ARG A 236 -6.23 -12.04 16.16
N GLY A 237 -5.11 -12.25 15.47
CA GLY A 237 -3.78 -12.30 16.07
C GLY A 237 -3.49 -13.55 16.91
N PHE A 238 -3.81 -14.76 16.41
CA PHE A 238 -3.54 -16.05 17.09
C PHE A 238 -2.79 -17.08 16.24
#